data_AF-A0A1G4R005-F1
#
_entry.id   AF-A0A1G4R005-F1
#
_cell.length_a   1.000
_cell.length_b   1.000
_cell.length_c   1.000
_cell.angle_alpha   90.00
_cell.angle_beta   90.00
_cell.angle_gamma   90.00
#
_symmetry.space_group_name_H-M   'P 1'
#
loop_
_entity.id
_entity.type
_entity.pdbx_description
1 polymer ?
#
loop_
_entity_poly.entity_id
_entity_poly.type
_entity_poly.pdbx_seq_one_letter_code
_entity_poly.pdbx_strand_id
1 'polypeptide(L)'
;MAKYIVEETNRSKYEKNFKFPMINMIPAIVWCIPVHQKLSPIIGTAGAYGVVAAFFVLYILLSYVPIVALAPGIASVIMLTGLFWAPADHIGSNVVRIIVKVVILMIMVLIEFCVLINATLPWLERKTATPPRIRKVEE
;
A
#
# COMPACT_ATOMS: atom_id res chain seq x y z
N MET A 1 -24.89 -47.70 1.61
CA MET A 1 -23.92 -46.76 0.99
C MET A 1 -23.66 -45.65 1.98
N ALA A 2 -22.40 -45.29 2.24
CA ALA A 2 -22.09 -44.20 3.17
C ALA A 2 -22.57 -42.86 2.59
N LYS A 3 -23.31 -42.08 3.39
CA LYS A 3 -23.80 -40.76 3.01
C LYS A 3 -22.79 -39.71 3.46
N TYR A 4 -22.31 -38.87 2.54
CA TYR A 4 -21.35 -37.81 2.85
C TYR A 4 -22.01 -36.45 2.65
N ILE A 5 -21.81 -35.54 3.59
CA ILE A 5 -22.19 -34.13 3.47
C ILE A 5 -20.90 -33.34 3.26
N VAL A 6 -20.84 -32.60 2.15
CA VAL A 6 -19.77 -31.62 1.91
C VAL A 6 -20.21 -30.32 2.57
N GLU A 7 -19.55 -29.94 3.66
CA GLU A 7 -19.71 -28.60 4.21
C GLU A 7 -18.96 -27.62 3.30
N GLU A 8 -19.68 -26.97 2.38
CA GLU A 8 -19.13 -25.87 1.59
C GLU A 8 -18.80 -24.68 2.48
N THR A 9 -17.60 -24.12 2.31
CA THR A 9 -17.19 -22.91 3.04
C THR A 9 -17.98 -21.72 2.51
N ASN A 10 -18.91 -21.20 3.30
CA ASN A 10 -19.84 -20.13 2.90
C ASN A 10 -19.22 -18.71 2.86
N ARG A 11 -17.94 -18.59 2.46
CA ARG A 11 -17.21 -17.32 2.40
C ARG A 11 -16.87 -16.98 0.96
N SER A 12 -17.26 -15.78 0.50
CA SER A 12 -16.80 -15.26 -0.79
C SER A 12 -15.30 -14.99 -0.75
N LYS A 13 -14.60 -15.27 -1.85
CA LYS A 13 -13.17 -14.96 -1.99
C LYS A 13 -12.98 -13.44 -2.05
N TYR A 14 -11.97 -12.92 -1.38
CA TYR A 14 -11.64 -11.50 -1.49
C TYR A 14 -11.16 -11.17 -2.90
N GLU A 15 -11.82 -10.20 -3.54
CA GLU A 15 -11.45 -9.70 -4.85
C GLU A 15 -10.50 -8.51 -4.71
N LYS A 16 -9.28 -8.68 -5.23
CA LYS A 16 -8.26 -7.64 -5.20
C LYS A 16 -8.67 -6.47 -6.09
N ASN A 17 -8.68 -5.26 -5.53
CA ASN A 17 -8.85 -4.05 -6.31
C ASN A 17 -7.50 -3.62 -6.89
N PHE A 18 -7.33 -3.75 -8.20
CA PHE A 18 -6.09 -3.36 -8.89
C PHE A 18 -5.90 -1.85 -9.04
N LYS A 19 -6.96 -1.05 -8.89
CA LYS A 19 -6.85 0.41 -8.96
C LYS A 19 -6.34 1.00 -7.63
N PHE A 20 -6.60 0.31 -6.52
CA PHE A 20 -6.31 0.82 -5.18
C PHE A 20 -4.82 1.10 -4.93
N PRO A 21 -3.88 0.21 -5.32
CA PRO A 21 -2.44 0.50 -5.19
C PRO A 21 -1.94 1.60 -6.13
N MET A 22 -2.72 2.06 -7.11
CA MET A 22 -2.35 3.20 -7.95
C MET A 22 -2.35 4.53 -7.19
N ILE A 23 -2.95 4.59 -5.99
CA ILE A 23 -2.82 5.75 -5.08
C ILE A 23 -1.34 6.05 -4.81
N ASN A 24 -0.50 5.00 -4.77
CA ASN A 24 0.94 5.12 -4.61
C ASN A 24 1.69 5.72 -5.81
N MET A 25 1.01 6.12 -6.88
CA MET A 25 1.60 6.92 -7.95
C MET A 25 2.03 8.31 -7.49
N ILE A 26 1.20 8.98 -6.69
CA ILE A 26 1.51 10.32 -6.18
C ILE A 26 2.81 10.31 -5.36
N PRO A 27 2.93 9.53 -4.28
CA PRO A 27 4.16 9.48 -3.49
C PRO A 27 5.37 9.01 -4.31
N ALA A 28 5.19 8.09 -5.26
CA ALA A 28 6.27 7.67 -6.15
C ALA A 28 6.81 8.85 -6.99
N ILE A 29 5.93 9.67 -7.57
CA ILE A 29 6.31 10.89 -8.31
C ILE A 29 7.05 11.87 -7.39
N VAL A 30 6.56 12.08 -6.17
CA VAL A 30 7.21 13.03 -5.25
C VAL A 30 8.59 12.50 -4.83
N TRP A 31 8.74 11.18 -4.60
CA TRP A 31 10.03 10.54 -4.32
C TRP A 31 11.04 10.64 -5.48
N CYS A 32 10.58 10.74 -6.72
CA CYS A 32 11.47 10.93 -7.87
C CYS A 32 12.33 12.20 -7.73
N ILE A 33 11.84 13.24 -7.04
CA ILE A 33 12.57 14.51 -6.85
C ILE A 33 13.85 14.30 -6.02
N PRO A 34 13.78 13.83 -4.75
CA PRO A 34 14.99 13.61 -3.95
C PRO A 34 15.88 12.51 -4.54
N VAL A 35 15.33 11.48 -5.18
CA VAL A 35 16.12 10.45 -5.88
C VAL A 35 16.94 11.08 -7.01
N HIS A 36 16.30 11.89 -7.87
CA HIS A 36 17.00 12.61 -8.93
C HIS A 36 18.07 13.55 -8.38
N GLN A 37 17.71 14.37 -7.38
CA GLN A 37 18.62 15.34 -6.77
C GLN A 37 19.85 14.68 -6.13
N LYS A 38 19.68 13.48 -5.54
CA LYS A 38 20.77 12.76 -4.90
C LYS A 38 21.70 12.06 -5.91
N LEU A 39 21.15 11.58 -7.02
CA LEU A 39 21.89 10.77 -8.00
C LEU A 39 22.50 11.60 -9.14
N SER A 40 21.88 12.73 -9.53
CA SER A 40 22.39 13.59 -10.60
C SER A 40 23.87 14.00 -10.43
N PRO A 41 24.35 14.35 -9.22
CA PRO A 41 25.77 14.67 -9.01
C PRO A 41 26.73 13.47 -9.15
N ILE A 42 26.23 12.23 -9.05
CA ILE A 42 27.05 11.01 -9.00
C ILE A 42 27.15 10.37 -10.40
N ILE A 43 26.01 10.24 -11.08
CA ILE A 43 25.90 9.49 -12.35
C ILE A 43 25.50 10.39 -13.53
N GLY A 44 25.51 11.71 -13.32
CA GLY A 44 25.08 12.70 -14.30
C GLY A 44 23.55 12.72 -14.47
N THR A 45 23.06 13.77 -15.15
CA THR A 45 21.62 14.01 -15.31
C THR A 45 20.92 12.92 -16.10
N ALA A 46 21.49 12.46 -17.21
CA ALA A 46 20.90 11.38 -18.03
C ALA A 46 20.82 10.06 -17.26
N GLY A 47 21.87 9.71 -16.50
CA GLY A 47 21.88 8.52 -15.64
C GLY A 47 20.83 8.61 -14.53
N ALA A 48 20.70 9.78 -13.89
CA ALA A 48 19.71 10.01 -12.84
C ALA A 48 18.28 9.84 -13.34
N TYR A 49 17.94 10.35 -14.54
CA TYR A 49 16.63 10.11 -15.14
C TYR A 49 16.34 8.62 -15.38
N GLY A 50 17.34 7.85 -15.82
CA GLY A 50 17.21 6.40 -15.96
C GLY A 50 16.87 5.70 -14.64
N VAL A 51 17.57 6.06 -13.56
CA VAL A 51 17.31 5.49 -12.23
C VAL A 51 15.94 5.91 -11.70
N VAL A 52 15.54 7.17 -11.90
CA VAL A 52 14.24 7.68 -11.47
C VAL A 52 13.09 6.94 -12.17
N ALA A 53 13.20 6.69 -13.48
CA ALA A 53 12.21 5.91 -14.21
C ALA A 53 12.10 4.47 -13.68
N ALA A 54 13.25 3.81 -13.45
CA ALA A 54 13.28 2.46 -12.88
C ALA A 54 12.69 2.42 -11.45
N PHE A 55 13.05 3.40 -10.62
CA PHE A 55 12.53 3.54 -9.26
C PHE A 55 11.01 3.72 -9.26
N PHE A 56 10.48 4.60 -10.11
CA PHE A 56 9.04 4.82 -10.22
C PHE A 56 8.29 3.54 -10.56
N VAL A 57 8.71 2.82 -11.62
CA VAL A 57 8.07 1.56 -12.02
C VAL A 57 8.16 0.52 -10.89
N LEU A 58 9.35 0.38 -10.29
CA LEU A 58 9.56 -0.56 -9.19
C LEU A 58 8.65 -0.25 -8.00
N TYR A 59 8.53 1.02 -7.61
CA TYR A 59 7.66 1.45 -6.51
C TYR A 59 6.21 1.01 -6.70
N ILE A 60 5.68 1.21 -7.92
CA ILE A 60 4.31 0.82 -8.26
C ILE A 60 4.17 -0.68 -8.23
N LEU A 61 5.07 -1.43 -8.85
CA LEU A 61 5.04 -2.89 -8.86
C LEU A 61 5.08 -3.47 -7.44
N LEU A 62 5.97 -2.95 -6.58
CA LEU A 62 6.08 -3.39 -5.19
C LEU A 62 4.81 -3.13 -4.38
N SER A 63 4.04 -2.08 -4.72
CA SER A 63 2.75 -1.77 -4.06
C SER A 63 1.67 -2.84 -4.31
N TYR A 64 1.86 -3.73 -5.30
CA TYR A 64 0.95 -4.86 -5.54
C TYR A 64 1.37 -6.15 -4.83
N VAL A 65 2.61 -6.25 -4.34
CA VAL A 65 3.17 -7.49 -3.80
C VAL A 65 2.80 -7.60 -2.31
N PRO A 66 2.19 -8.72 -1.87
CA PRO A 66 1.82 -8.90 -0.46
C PRO A 66 3.06 -8.79 0.44
N ILE A 67 2.89 -8.22 1.64
CA ILE A 67 3.95 -7.94 2.63
C ILE A 67 4.95 -6.87 2.15
N VAL A 68 5.50 -7.00 0.94
CA VAL A 68 6.47 -6.07 0.36
C VAL A 68 5.88 -4.68 0.14
N ALA A 69 4.57 -4.58 -0.14
CA ALA A 69 3.83 -3.33 -0.24
C ALA A 69 3.92 -2.45 1.03
N LEU A 70 4.36 -3.00 2.17
CA LEU A 70 4.62 -2.22 3.38
C LEU A 70 5.73 -1.18 3.17
N ALA A 71 6.78 -1.51 2.41
CA ALA A 71 7.89 -0.60 2.15
C ALA A 71 7.45 0.67 1.36
N PRO A 72 6.82 0.56 0.18
CA PRO A 72 6.24 1.72 -0.50
C PRO A 72 5.09 2.36 0.30
N GLY A 73 4.36 1.60 1.13
CA GLY A 73 3.35 2.18 2.03
C GLY A 73 3.96 3.14 3.07
N ILE A 74 4.99 2.71 3.79
CA ILE A 74 5.69 3.58 4.76
C ILE A 74 6.32 4.78 4.06
N ALA A 75 7.00 4.54 2.93
CA ALA A 75 7.61 5.59 2.13
C ALA A 75 6.57 6.61 1.62
N SER A 76 5.36 6.15 1.31
CA SER A 76 4.24 6.99 0.89
C SER A 76 3.75 7.87 2.02
N VAL A 77 3.49 7.30 3.21
CA VAL A 77 3.04 8.05 4.38
C VAL A 77 4.01 9.20 4.65
N ILE A 78 5.32 8.96 4.63
CA ILE A 78 6.34 9.98 4.89
C ILE A 78 6.22 11.14 3.88
N MET A 79 6.19 10.83 2.59
CA MET A 79 6.19 11.87 1.55
C MET A 79 4.88 12.62 1.46
N LEU A 80 3.74 11.93 1.51
CA LEU A 80 2.43 12.59 1.48
C LEU A 80 2.23 13.45 2.73
N THR A 81 2.65 12.97 3.90
CA THR A 81 2.61 13.76 5.13
C THR A 81 3.45 15.03 4.97
N GLY A 82 4.68 14.93 4.50
CA GLY A 82 5.52 16.11 4.23
C GLY A 82 4.89 17.08 3.24
N LEU A 83 4.34 16.56 2.14
CA LEU A 83 3.67 17.35 1.10
C LEU A 83 2.48 18.14 1.64
N PHE A 84 1.62 17.50 2.45
CA PHE A 84 0.41 18.13 3.00
C PHE A 84 0.67 18.93 4.27
N TRP A 85 1.79 18.71 4.97
CA TRP A 85 2.21 19.55 6.08
C TRP A 85 2.74 20.90 5.62
N ALA A 86 3.36 20.98 4.44
CA ALA A 86 3.85 22.24 3.88
C ALA A 86 2.78 23.36 3.83
N PRO A 87 1.56 23.14 3.28
CA PRO A 87 0.51 24.15 3.37
C PRO A 87 -0.01 24.38 4.79
N ALA A 88 -0.05 23.35 5.64
CA ALA A 88 -0.48 23.48 7.03
C ALA A 88 0.45 24.38 7.85
N ASP A 89 1.73 24.48 7.49
CA ASP A 89 2.70 25.37 8.15
C ASP A 89 2.38 26.85 7.99
N HIS A 90 1.56 27.23 7.02
CA HIS A 90 1.10 28.60 6.84
C HIS A 90 -0.06 28.99 7.78
N ILE A 91 -0.57 28.08 8.61
CA ILE A 91 -1.61 28.38 9.61
C ILE A 91 -1.00 29.18 10.76
N GLY A 92 -1.48 30.40 10.99
CA GLY A 92 -0.95 31.31 12.03
C GLY A 92 -1.18 30.84 13.48
N SER A 93 -2.20 30.02 13.74
CA SER A 93 -2.46 29.45 15.06
C SER A 93 -1.73 28.12 15.27
N ASN A 94 -0.85 28.07 16.29
CA ASN A 94 -0.08 26.86 16.62
C ASN A 94 -0.98 25.67 16.98
N VAL A 95 -2.04 25.89 17.76
CA VAL A 95 -2.95 24.81 18.17
C VAL A 95 -3.66 24.21 16.95
N VAL A 96 -4.21 25.07 16.09
CA VAL A 96 -4.91 24.63 14.86
C VAL A 96 -3.94 23.92 13.92
N ARG A 97 -2.72 24.45 13.75
CA ARG A 97 -1.67 23.83 12.93
C ARG A 97 -1.38 22.40 13.36
N ILE A 98 -1.17 22.17 14.66
CA ILE A 98 -0.87 20.84 15.20
C ILE A 98 -2.03 19.88 14.95
N ILE A 99 -3.26 20.30 15.24
CA ILE A 99 -4.46 19.48 15.02
C ILE A 99 -4.56 19.06 13.55
N VAL A 100 -4.43 20.01 12.62
CA VAL A 100 -4.50 19.74 11.18
C VAL A 100 -3.41 18.76 10.75
N LYS A 101 -2.17 18.93 11.22
CA LYS A 101 -1.05 18.03 10.90
C LYS A 101 -1.28 16.60 11.39
N VAL A 102 -1.83 16.43 12.59
CA VAL A 102 -2.17 15.11 13.14
C VAL A 102 -3.29 14.44 12.34
N VAL A 103 -4.33 15.20 11.96
CA VAL A 103 -5.42 14.69 11.13
C VAL A 103 -4.90 14.24 9.76
N ILE A 104 -4.04 15.03 9.11
CA ILE A 104 -3.40 14.66 7.84
C ILE A 104 -2.63 13.34 8.00
N LEU A 105 -1.77 13.24 9.02
CA LEU A 105 -0.99 12.02 9.26
C LEU A 105 -1.88 10.80 9.46
N MET A 106 -2.95 10.92 10.25
CA MET A 106 -3.90 9.84 10.48
C MET A 106 -4.56 9.37 9.18
N ILE A 107 -5.00 10.31 8.32
CA ILE A 107 -5.60 9.99 7.03
C ILE A 107 -4.60 9.27 6.12
N MET A 108 -3.35 9.74 6.04
CA MET A 108 -2.32 9.11 5.20
C MET A 108 -2.01 7.69 5.65
N VAL A 109 -1.89 7.46 6.96
CA VAL A 109 -1.69 6.11 7.52
C VAL A 109 -2.85 5.19 7.17
N LEU A 110 -4.09 5.66 7.27
CA LEU A 110 -5.27 4.86 6.94
C LEU A 110 -5.34 4.50 5.46
N ILE A 111 -5.04 5.46 4.57
CA ILE A 111 -5.01 5.22 3.12
C ILE A 111 -3.98 4.13 2.77
N GLU A 112 -2.75 4.26 3.27
CA GLU A 112 -1.69 3.28 2.98
C GLU A 112 -1.93 1.93 3.62
N PHE A 113 -2.57 1.91 4.80
CA PHE A 113 -2.99 0.66 5.43
C PHE A 113 -4.03 -0.08 4.57
N CYS A 114 -4.97 0.63 3.96
CA CYS A 114 -5.92 0.04 3.02
C CYS A 114 -5.21 -0.55 1.78
N VAL A 115 -4.15 0.10 1.27
CA VAL A 115 -3.34 -0.43 0.15
C VAL A 115 -2.65 -1.73 0.56
N LEU A 116 -2.04 -1.75 1.75
CA LEU A 116 -1.37 -2.93 2.29
C LEU A 116 -2.35 -4.11 2.48
N ILE A 117 -3.53 -3.84 3.03
CA ILE A 117 -4.60 -4.84 3.22
C ILE A 117 -5.04 -5.40 1.87
N ASN A 118 -5.29 -4.56 0.87
CA ASN A 118 -5.70 -5.00 -0.46
C ASN A 118 -4.62 -5.89 -1.13
N ALA A 119 -3.34 -5.64 -0.87
CA ALA A 119 -2.25 -6.50 -1.34
C ALA A 119 -2.15 -7.82 -0.55
N THR A 120 -2.39 -7.79 0.76
CA THR A 120 -2.05 -8.89 1.68
C THR A 120 -3.22 -9.83 1.97
N LEU A 121 -4.47 -9.36 1.96
CA LEU A 121 -5.67 -10.18 2.23
C LEU A 121 -5.80 -11.39 1.29
N PRO A 122 -5.69 -11.26 -0.05
CA PRO A 122 -5.78 -12.42 -0.94
C PRO A 122 -4.70 -13.48 -0.66
N TRP A 123 -3.51 -13.03 -0.24
CA TRP A 123 -2.42 -13.92 0.13
C TRP A 123 -2.70 -14.64 1.46
N LEU A 124 -3.25 -13.91 2.43
CA LEU A 124 -3.60 -14.47 3.74
C LEU A 124 -4.72 -15.51 3.60
N GLU A 125 -5.76 -15.20 2.83
CA GLU A 125 -6.86 -16.13 2.55
C GLU A 125 -6.37 -17.42 1.92
N ARG A 126 -5.45 -17.36 0.96
CA ARG A 126 -4.86 -18.57 0.35
C ARG A 126 -4.07 -19.42 1.36
N LYS A 127 -3.49 -18.81 2.39
CA LYS A 127 -2.73 -19.52 3.43
C LYS A 127 -3.61 -20.09 4.55
N THR A 128 -4.71 -19.43 4.87
CA THR A 128 -5.57 -19.77 6.01
C THR A 128 -6.91 -20.39 5.61
N ALA A 129 -7.20 -20.50 4.31
CA ALA A 129 -8.40 -21.17 3.81
C ALA A 129 -8.48 -22.60 4.35
N THR A 130 -9.49 -22.85 5.18
CA THR A 130 -9.84 -24.21 5.61
C THR A 130 -10.38 -24.97 4.41
N PRO A 131 -9.83 -26.17 4.09
CA PRO A 131 -10.39 -26.99 3.04
C PRO A 131 -11.82 -27.41 3.39
N PRO A 132 -12.68 -27.68 2.38
CA PRO A 132 -14.04 -28.17 2.61
C PRO A 132 -13.98 -29.46 3.44
N ARG A 133 -14.79 -29.52 4.50
CA ARG A 133 -14.86 -30.69 5.37
C ARG A 133 -15.90 -31.66 4.82
N ILE A 134 -15.49 -32.90 4.59
CA ILE A 134 -16.38 -34.00 4.24
C ILE A 134 -16.74 -34.71 5.54
N ARG A 135 -18.00 -34.60 5.96
CA ARG A 135 -18.52 -35.39 7.10
C ARG A 135 -19.25 -36.61 6.56
N LYS A 136 -18.85 -37.78 7.04
CA LYS A 136 -19.61 -39.02 6.86
C LYS A 136 -20.77 -39.00 7.86
N VAL A 137 -21.99 -39.20 7.39
CA VAL A 137 -23.16 -39.38 8.23
C VAL A 137 -23.22 -40.86 8.58
N GLU A 138 -23.10 -41.17 9.87
CA GLU A 138 -23.42 -42.51 10.39
C GLU A 138 -24.92 -42.52 10.72
N GLU A 139 -25.65 -43.46 10.13
CA GLU A 139 -27.06 -43.75 10.44
C GLU A 139 -27.15 -44.60 11.70
#